data_AF-A0A9P3PUJ9-F1
#
_entry.id   AF-A0A9P3PUJ9-F1
#
_cell.length_a   1.000
_cell.length_b   1.000
_cell.length_c   1.000
_cell.angle_alpha   90.00
_cell.angle_beta   90.00
_cell.angle_gamma   90.00
#
_symmetry.space_group_name_H-M   'P 1'
#
loop_
_entity.id
_entity.type
_entity.pdbx_description
1 polymer ?
#
loop_
_entity_poly.entity_id
_entity_poly.type
_entity_poly.pdbx_seq_one_letter_code
_entity_poly.pdbx_strand_id
1 'polypeptide(L)'
;MGIKGPTPKAFRTSAQPGLTQALSTRLKVSLDPLVYAFDTPGVMLPFLGRGVEGAERGVKLALIAGIKEGLYDMEALAAYLLYKLNVLNPIAPAYLRLLPEGATPTIHLHDFLEQLARRMGMIMRGAEPDTARAAVYFVRWWREEGGLIAAASSPLHFAGSSVPEHGTSPTQGWGFDFQWQMGPDDRPVNQEDEARIVQAKMEACIDEYLATVEREESEELNVSATQIKKRQVLEEKLKRKQKQKHIKR
;
A
#
# COMPACT_ATOMS: atom_id res chain seq x y z
N MET A 1 19.55 28.93 4.42
CA MET A 1 20.96 28.60 4.68
C MET A 1 21.06 27.11 4.98
N GLY A 2 21.58 26.30 4.05
CA GLY A 2 21.93 24.91 4.31
C GLY A 2 23.45 24.80 4.42
N ILE A 3 23.95 24.13 5.46
CA ILE A 3 25.38 23.95 5.68
C ILE A 3 25.91 23.04 4.56
N LYS A 4 26.83 23.53 3.71
CA LYS A 4 27.47 22.71 2.67
C LYS A 4 28.48 21.76 3.31
N GLY A 5 28.26 20.46 3.17
CA GLY A 5 29.13 19.39 3.66
C GLY A 5 28.36 18.06 3.80
N PRO A 6 29.04 16.92 4.04
CA PRO A 6 28.36 15.67 4.38
C PRO A 6 27.53 15.90 5.64
N THR A 7 26.20 15.85 5.51
CA THR A 7 25.27 16.10 6.60
C THR A 7 25.32 14.90 7.56
N PRO A 8 25.91 15.04 8.77
CA PRO A 8 25.82 13.96 9.74
C PRO A 8 24.34 13.72 10.04
N LYS A 9 23.91 12.45 10.09
CA LYS A 9 22.55 12.14 10.52
C LYS A 9 22.35 12.74 11.91
N ALA A 10 21.28 13.50 12.10
CA ALA A 10 20.95 14.07 13.40
C ALA A 10 20.83 12.99 14.48
N PHE A 11 20.44 11.77 14.08
CA PHE A 11 20.33 10.59 14.93
C PHE A 11 20.81 9.30 14.27
N ARG A 12 21.33 8.37 15.07
CA ARG A 12 21.69 7.03 14.61
C ARG A 12 20.41 6.18 14.53
N THR A 13 19.96 5.89 13.32
CA THR A 13 18.85 4.96 13.05
C THR A 13 19.39 3.68 12.40
N SER A 14 18.77 2.54 12.71
CA SER A 14 18.94 1.29 11.97
C SER A 14 17.93 1.20 10.83
N ALA A 15 18.27 0.47 9.76
CA ALA A 15 17.29 0.12 8.71
C ALA A 15 16.27 -0.93 9.17
N GLN A 16 16.55 -1.64 10.26
CA GLN A 16 15.68 -2.66 10.84
C GLN A 16 14.74 -2.04 11.88
N PRO A 17 13.42 -2.28 11.81
CA PRO A 17 12.46 -1.81 12.81
C PRO A 17 12.81 -2.31 14.21
N GLY A 18 12.64 -1.45 15.23
CA GLY A 18 12.72 -1.84 16.65
C GLY A 18 14.09 -1.76 17.32
N LEU A 19 15.12 -1.16 16.69
CA LEU A 19 16.50 -1.12 17.23
C LEU A 19 16.88 0.18 17.97
N THR A 20 15.98 1.16 18.13
CA THR A 20 16.31 2.42 18.82
C THR A 20 16.47 2.17 20.33
N GLN A 21 17.68 2.30 20.85
CA GLN A 21 18.04 1.87 22.23
C GLN A 21 17.83 2.94 23.32
N ALA A 22 17.78 4.24 22.99
CA ALA A 22 17.66 5.30 23.99
C ALA A 22 16.85 6.52 23.48
N LEU A 23 16.03 7.09 24.37
CA LEU A 23 15.26 8.31 24.12
C LEU A 23 16.21 9.51 24.06
N SER A 24 16.27 10.18 22.90
CA SER A 24 17.04 11.42 22.75
C SER A 24 16.25 12.65 23.17
N THR A 25 16.97 13.74 23.50
CA THR A 25 16.46 15.06 23.88
C THR A 25 15.51 15.67 22.83
N ARG A 26 14.58 16.55 23.28
CA ARG A 26 13.66 17.30 22.40
C ARG A 26 14.44 18.08 21.35
N LEU A 27 14.14 17.85 20.07
CA LEU A 27 14.76 18.52 18.95
C LEU A 27 13.97 19.77 18.58
N LYS A 28 14.64 20.92 18.52
CA LYS A 28 14.03 22.19 18.12
C LYS A 28 13.99 22.26 16.59
N VAL A 29 12.79 22.19 16.01
CA VAL A 29 12.58 22.13 14.56
C VAL A 29 12.34 23.51 13.96
N SER A 30 11.65 24.39 14.68
CA SER A 30 11.38 25.76 14.24
C SER A 30 11.48 26.75 15.41
N LEU A 31 11.96 27.96 15.10
CA LEU A 31 12.05 29.08 16.05
C LEU A 31 10.77 29.91 16.06
N ASP A 32 10.15 30.09 14.89
CA ASP A 32 8.90 30.82 14.72
C ASP A 32 8.08 30.21 13.56
N PRO A 33 6.97 29.48 13.83
CA PRO A 33 6.46 29.17 15.18
C PRO A 33 7.43 28.26 15.95
N LEU A 34 7.45 28.37 17.27
CA LEU A 34 8.32 27.56 18.12
C LEU A 34 7.86 26.09 18.13
N VAL A 35 8.56 25.22 17.41
CA VAL A 35 8.20 23.78 17.28
C VAL A 35 9.32 22.90 17.79
N TYR A 36 8.96 21.93 18.63
CA TYR A 36 9.84 20.87 19.10
C TYR A 36 9.31 19.51 18.68
N ALA A 37 10.21 18.58 18.34
CA ALA A 37 9.90 17.19 18.05
C ALA A 37 10.64 16.26 19.04
N PHE A 38 10.05 15.11 19.31
CA PHE A 38 10.74 14.03 20.01
C PHE A 38 11.33 13.08 18.97
N ASP A 39 12.57 12.64 19.21
CA ASP A 39 13.31 11.73 18.31
C ASP A 39 12.84 10.27 18.42
N THR A 40 11.99 9.95 19.39
CA THR A 40 11.40 8.62 19.47
C THR A 40 10.01 8.66 18.84
N PRO A 41 9.83 8.04 17.66
CA PRO A 41 8.50 7.96 17.06
C PRO A 41 7.60 7.15 17.98
N GLY A 42 6.33 7.54 18.08
CA GLY A 42 5.32 6.69 18.70
C GLY A 42 5.11 5.46 17.82
N VAL A 43 5.53 4.28 18.29
CA VAL A 43 5.28 3.02 17.58
C VAL A 43 3.96 2.44 18.08
N MET A 44 3.01 2.23 17.16
CA MET A 44 1.77 1.50 17.45
C MET A 44 1.69 0.27 16.54
N LEU A 45 1.09 -0.80 17.05
CA LEU A 45 0.71 -1.93 16.20
C LEU A 45 -0.48 -1.50 15.33
N PRO A 46 -0.39 -1.61 14.00
CA PRO A 46 -1.50 -1.26 13.14
C PRO A 46 -2.64 -2.26 13.35
N PHE A 47 -3.87 -1.75 13.46
CA PHE A 47 -5.05 -2.59 13.35
C PHE A 47 -5.27 -2.88 11.87
N LEU A 48 -5.15 -4.14 11.48
CA LEU A 48 -5.31 -4.54 10.08
C LEU A 48 -6.75 -4.88 9.71
N GLY A 49 -7.70 -4.86 10.65
CA GLY A 49 -9.06 -5.37 10.39
C GLY A 49 -9.20 -6.85 10.75
N ARG A 50 -10.30 -7.46 10.31
CA ARG A 50 -10.65 -8.85 10.60
C ARG A 50 -10.98 -9.60 9.30
N GLY A 51 -11.01 -10.92 9.37
CA GLY A 51 -11.39 -11.77 8.24
C GLY A 51 -10.46 -11.60 7.03
N VAL A 52 -11.05 -11.70 5.83
CA VAL A 52 -10.32 -11.71 4.55
C VAL A 52 -9.70 -10.35 4.25
N GLU A 53 -10.41 -9.25 4.50
CA GLU A 53 -9.91 -7.90 4.26
C GLU A 53 -8.69 -7.59 5.13
N GLY A 54 -8.72 -8.01 6.41
CA GLY A 54 -7.57 -7.83 7.29
C GLY A 54 -6.36 -8.70 6.93
N ALA A 55 -6.60 -9.91 6.42
CA ALA A 55 -5.53 -10.72 5.87
C ALA A 55 -4.89 -10.08 4.63
N GLU A 56 -5.70 -9.54 3.70
CA GLU A 56 -5.20 -8.83 2.52
C GLU A 56 -4.39 -7.59 2.89
N ARG A 57 -4.85 -6.79 3.87
CA ARG A 57 -4.10 -5.65 4.41
C ARG A 57 -2.75 -6.07 4.99
N GLY A 58 -2.69 -7.23 5.67
CA GLY A 58 -1.43 -7.83 6.13
C GLY A 58 -0.48 -8.20 5.00
N VAL A 59 -1.00 -8.82 3.94
CA VAL A 59 -0.22 -9.15 2.73
C VAL A 59 0.33 -7.89 2.04
N LYS A 60 -0.50 -6.85 1.89
CA LYS A 60 -0.09 -5.53 1.36
C LYS A 60 1.04 -4.93 2.20
N LEU A 61 0.92 -4.96 3.53
CA LEU A 61 1.96 -4.46 4.44
C LEU A 61 3.25 -5.28 4.36
N ALA A 62 3.15 -6.60 4.22
CA ALA A 62 4.31 -7.48 4.03
C ALA A 62 5.03 -7.22 2.69
N LEU A 63 4.30 -6.93 1.61
CA LEU A 63 4.91 -6.59 0.32
C LEU A 63 5.83 -5.37 0.41
N ILE A 64 5.49 -4.37 1.23
CA ILE A 64 6.31 -3.17 1.46
C ILE A 64 7.29 -3.30 2.63
N ALA A 65 7.58 -4.52 3.08
CA ALA A 65 8.46 -4.82 4.21
C ALA A 65 8.01 -4.21 5.56
N GLY A 66 6.71 -3.91 5.71
CA GLY A 66 6.14 -3.41 6.96
C GLY A 66 5.87 -4.50 8.01
N ILE A 67 6.04 -5.77 7.65
CA ILE A 67 5.98 -6.93 8.56
C ILE A 67 7.36 -7.58 8.62
N LYS A 68 7.75 -8.08 9.80
CA LYS A 68 9.01 -8.80 10.01
C LYS A 68 9.11 -10.01 9.09
N GLU A 69 10.27 -10.17 8.45
CA GLU A 69 10.59 -11.35 7.63
C GLU A 69 10.42 -12.66 8.41
N GLY A 70 9.93 -13.70 7.73
CA GLY A 70 9.62 -15.01 8.33
C GLY A 70 8.24 -15.12 8.97
N LEU A 71 7.47 -14.03 9.07
CA LEU A 71 6.05 -14.07 9.48
C LEU A 71 5.09 -14.23 8.28
N TYR A 72 5.63 -14.35 7.07
CA TYR A 72 4.89 -14.52 5.83
C TYR A 72 5.66 -15.43 4.89
N ASP A 73 4.93 -16.07 3.99
CA ASP A 73 5.50 -16.90 2.92
C ASP A 73 5.78 -16.05 1.66
N MET A 74 6.97 -16.20 1.09
CA MET A 74 7.41 -15.42 -0.07
C MET A 74 6.69 -15.85 -1.35
N GLU A 75 6.35 -17.13 -1.48
CA GLU A 75 5.57 -17.61 -2.63
C GLU A 75 4.14 -17.06 -2.59
N ALA A 76 3.50 -17.06 -1.42
CA ALA A 76 2.20 -16.42 -1.23
C ALA A 76 2.22 -14.91 -1.55
N LEU A 77 3.25 -14.18 -1.13
CA LEU A 77 3.41 -12.77 -1.49
C LEU A 77 3.61 -12.58 -3.00
N ALA A 78 4.43 -13.43 -3.63
CA ALA A 78 4.65 -13.40 -5.07
C ALA A 78 3.36 -13.70 -5.85
N ALA A 79 2.55 -14.66 -5.39
CA ALA A 79 1.25 -14.99 -5.96
C ALA A 79 0.30 -13.80 -5.95
N TYR A 80 0.17 -13.17 -4.77
CA TYR A 80 -0.69 -12.01 -4.60
C TYR A 80 -0.22 -10.82 -5.43
N LEU A 81 1.09 -10.57 -5.48
CA LEU A 81 1.67 -9.51 -6.31
C LEU A 81 1.43 -9.76 -7.81
N LEU A 82 1.66 -10.98 -8.29
CA LEU A 82 1.41 -11.38 -9.67
C LEU A 82 -0.06 -11.14 -10.04
N TYR A 83 -0.98 -11.58 -9.18
CA TYR A 83 -2.41 -11.33 -9.34
C TYR A 83 -2.73 -9.84 -9.46
N LYS A 84 -2.29 -9.02 -8.50
CA LYS A 84 -2.59 -7.57 -8.50
C LYS A 84 -2.02 -6.84 -9.72
N LEU A 85 -0.82 -7.20 -10.18
CA LEU A 85 -0.24 -6.60 -11.38
C LEU A 85 -1.00 -6.96 -12.66
N ASN A 86 -1.53 -8.18 -12.77
CA ASN A 86 -2.39 -8.57 -13.89
C ASN A 86 -3.76 -7.89 -13.83
N VAL A 87 -4.34 -7.68 -12.65
CA VAL A 87 -5.62 -6.95 -12.50
C VAL A 87 -5.46 -5.49 -12.94
N LEU A 88 -4.37 -4.85 -12.52
CA LEU A 88 -4.09 -3.45 -12.86
C LEU A 88 -3.77 -3.25 -14.34
N ASN A 89 -3.11 -4.21 -14.97
CA ASN A 89 -2.82 -4.15 -16.40
C ASN A 89 -2.75 -5.56 -16.98
N PRO A 90 -3.85 -6.09 -17.54
CA PRO A 90 -3.87 -7.45 -18.06
C PRO A 90 -3.11 -7.62 -19.39
N ILE A 91 -2.78 -6.52 -20.08
CA ILE A 91 -2.15 -6.54 -21.41
C ILE A 91 -0.62 -6.49 -21.29
N ALA A 92 -0.12 -5.52 -20.52
CA ALA A 92 1.32 -5.29 -20.35
C ALA A 92 1.68 -5.04 -18.87
N PRO A 93 1.49 -6.03 -17.98
CA PRO A 93 1.87 -5.91 -16.58
C PRO A 93 3.33 -5.49 -16.41
N ALA A 94 3.60 -4.68 -15.39
CA ALA A 94 4.94 -4.18 -15.08
C ALA A 94 6.03 -5.26 -15.01
N TYR A 95 5.68 -6.47 -14.56
CA TYR A 95 6.62 -7.58 -14.39
C TYR A 95 7.10 -8.20 -15.70
N LEU A 96 6.44 -7.96 -16.85
CA LEU A 96 6.86 -8.58 -18.12
C LEU A 96 8.30 -8.25 -18.50
N ARG A 97 8.80 -7.07 -18.08
CA ARG A 97 10.21 -6.69 -18.26
C ARG A 97 11.19 -7.64 -17.58
N LEU A 98 10.74 -8.40 -16.58
CA LEU A 98 11.52 -9.41 -15.87
C LEU A 98 11.52 -10.77 -16.56
N LEU A 99 10.65 -11.00 -17.54
CA LEU A 99 10.60 -12.22 -18.33
C LEU A 99 11.34 -12.06 -19.67
N PRO A 100 11.70 -13.18 -20.34
CA PRO A 100 12.29 -13.14 -21.67
C PRO A 100 11.43 -12.35 -22.68
N GLU A 101 12.07 -11.82 -23.73
CA GLU A 101 11.35 -11.14 -24.81
C GLU A 101 10.31 -12.06 -25.45
N GLY A 102 9.10 -11.53 -25.67
CA GLY A 102 7.96 -12.31 -26.18
C GLY A 102 7.15 -13.05 -25.12
N ALA A 103 7.52 -12.96 -23.83
CA ALA A 103 6.69 -13.50 -22.75
C ALA A 103 5.33 -12.77 -22.68
N THR A 104 4.27 -13.55 -22.45
CA THR A 104 2.90 -13.04 -22.29
C THR A 104 2.52 -12.96 -20.80
N PRO A 105 1.53 -12.12 -20.44
CA PRO A 105 0.97 -12.12 -19.09
C PRO A 105 0.52 -13.53 -18.69
N THR A 106 0.78 -13.91 -17.44
CA THR A 106 0.40 -15.21 -16.89
C THR A 106 -0.20 -15.06 -15.50
N ILE A 107 -1.16 -15.92 -15.18
CA ILE A 107 -1.77 -16.04 -13.85
C ILE A 107 -1.18 -17.21 -13.05
N HIS A 108 -0.38 -18.07 -13.70
CA HIS A 108 0.21 -19.24 -13.07
C HIS A 108 1.55 -18.89 -12.43
N LEU A 109 1.57 -18.87 -11.09
CA LEU A 109 2.74 -18.49 -10.31
C LEU A 109 3.95 -19.36 -10.64
N HIS A 110 3.77 -20.68 -10.72
CA HIS A 110 4.87 -21.61 -10.96
C HIS A 110 5.57 -21.31 -12.30
N ASP A 111 4.80 -21.19 -13.38
CA ASP A 111 5.33 -20.91 -14.73
C ASP A 111 6.03 -19.55 -14.79
N PHE A 112 5.48 -18.56 -14.09
CA PHE A 112 6.11 -17.24 -13.94
C PHE A 112 7.46 -17.34 -13.23
N LEU A 113 7.51 -18.00 -12.07
CA LEU A 113 8.72 -18.15 -11.27
C LEU A 113 9.77 -18.99 -12.00
N GLU A 114 9.36 -20.01 -12.76
CA GLU A 114 10.26 -20.84 -13.54
C GLU A 114 10.94 -20.04 -14.67
N GLN A 115 10.16 -19.25 -15.41
CA GLN A 115 10.70 -18.37 -16.46
C GLN A 115 11.65 -17.33 -15.88
N LEU A 116 11.28 -16.72 -14.75
CA LEU A 116 12.11 -15.75 -14.05
C LEU A 116 13.41 -16.40 -13.54
N ALA A 117 13.32 -17.56 -12.91
CA ALA A 117 14.47 -18.32 -12.41
C ALA A 117 15.43 -18.68 -13.54
N ARG A 118 14.91 -19.21 -14.66
CA ARG A 118 15.70 -19.55 -15.85
C ARG A 118 16.42 -18.33 -16.42
N ARG A 119 15.72 -17.21 -16.59
CA ARG A 119 16.31 -15.96 -17.11
C ARG A 119 17.41 -15.43 -16.21
N MET A 120 17.21 -15.50 -14.90
CA MET A 120 18.14 -14.95 -13.91
C MET A 120 19.24 -15.94 -13.48
N GLY A 121 19.27 -17.14 -14.08
CA GLY A 121 20.26 -18.17 -13.75
C GLY A 121 20.13 -18.75 -12.34
N MET A 122 18.92 -18.76 -11.77
CA MET A 122 18.63 -19.33 -10.46
C MET A 122 18.33 -20.82 -10.61
N ILE A 123 19.36 -21.66 -10.43
CA ILE A 123 19.29 -23.11 -10.69
C ILE A 123 19.77 -23.86 -9.44
N MET A 124 19.02 -24.88 -9.03
CA MET A 124 19.34 -25.80 -7.95
C MET A 124 20.16 -27.00 -8.45
N ARG A 125 20.58 -27.86 -7.52
CA ARG A 125 21.20 -29.15 -7.87
C ARG A 125 20.20 -29.97 -8.70
N GLY A 126 20.68 -30.58 -9.79
CA GLY A 126 19.84 -31.32 -10.72
C GLY A 126 19.35 -30.50 -11.92
N ALA A 127 19.84 -29.27 -12.09
CA ALA A 127 19.44 -28.36 -13.17
C ALA A 127 17.96 -27.93 -13.13
N GLU A 128 17.33 -28.02 -11.96
CA GLU A 128 15.97 -27.55 -11.73
C GLU A 128 15.97 -26.05 -11.37
N PRO A 129 15.03 -25.26 -11.90
CA PRO A 129 14.90 -23.84 -11.55
C PRO A 129 14.55 -23.63 -10.07
N ASP A 130 15.23 -22.69 -9.41
CA ASP A 130 15.00 -22.33 -8.01
C ASP A 130 13.85 -21.32 -7.89
N THR A 131 12.62 -21.83 -7.81
CA THR A 131 11.39 -21.01 -7.71
C THR A 131 11.31 -20.22 -6.42
N ALA A 132 11.79 -20.77 -5.30
CA ALA A 132 11.80 -20.10 -4.00
C ALA A 132 12.70 -18.86 -4.04
N ARG A 133 13.90 -18.97 -4.62
CA ARG A 133 14.79 -17.82 -4.82
C ARG A 133 14.22 -16.80 -5.81
N ALA A 134 13.52 -17.25 -6.84
CA ALA A 134 12.84 -16.37 -7.78
C ALA A 134 11.68 -15.59 -7.12
N ALA A 135 10.92 -16.22 -6.21
CA ALA A 135 9.86 -15.55 -5.45
C ALA A 135 10.45 -14.45 -4.54
N VAL A 136 11.55 -14.75 -3.85
CA VAL A 136 12.29 -13.75 -3.06
C VAL A 136 12.75 -12.59 -3.92
N TYR A 137 13.33 -12.90 -5.09
CA TYR A 137 13.77 -11.88 -6.03
C TYR A 137 12.60 -11.00 -6.51
N PHE A 138 11.47 -11.60 -6.87
CA PHE A 138 10.32 -10.87 -7.40
C PHE A 138 9.73 -9.87 -6.39
N VAL A 139 9.57 -10.30 -5.13
CA VAL A 139 9.11 -9.41 -4.05
C VAL A 139 10.15 -8.31 -3.77
N ARG A 140 11.44 -8.63 -3.82
CA ARG A 140 12.50 -7.61 -3.68
C ARG A 140 12.46 -6.60 -4.82
N TRP A 141 12.34 -7.07 -6.06
CA TRP A 141 12.19 -6.21 -7.23
C TRP A 141 11.01 -5.25 -7.06
N TRP A 142 9.88 -5.72 -6.55
CA TRP A 142 8.73 -4.86 -6.25
C TRP A 142 9.06 -3.73 -5.29
N ARG A 143 9.77 -4.04 -4.20
CA ARG A 143 10.17 -3.07 -3.17
C ARG A 143 11.16 -2.02 -3.67
N GLU A 144 12.02 -2.39 -4.62
CA GLU A 144 13.12 -1.54 -5.09
C GLU A 144 12.73 -0.72 -6.33
N GLU A 145 12.10 -1.36 -7.32
CA GLU A 145 11.87 -0.78 -8.65
C GLU A 145 10.44 -1.00 -9.17
N GLY A 146 9.91 -2.21 -8.98
CA GLY A 146 8.63 -2.64 -9.54
C GLY A 146 7.45 -1.79 -9.11
N GLY A 147 7.44 -1.32 -7.85
CA GLY A 147 6.41 -0.42 -7.33
C GLY A 147 6.40 0.94 -8.04
N LEU A 148 7.58 1.55 -8.22
CA LEU A 148 7.69 2.82 -8.96
C LEU A 148 7.30 2.64 -10.42
N ILE A 149 7.75 1.55 -11.03
CA ILE A 149 7.41 1.20 -12.39
C ILE A 149 5.89 1.10 -12.57
N ALA A 150 5.22 0.34 -11.69
CA ALA A 150 3.79 0.12 -11.77
C ALA A 150 3.00 1.42 -11.58
N ALA A 151 3.46 2.28 -10.66
CA ALA A 151 2.89 3.61 -10.45
C ALA A 151 3.15 4.57 -11.63
N ALA A 152 4.35 4.54 -12.21
CA ALA A 152 4.71 5.35 -13.38
C ALA A 152 4.00 4.90 -14.66
N SER A 153 3.54 3.65 -14.70
CA SER A 153 2.66 3.17 -15.76
C SER A 153 1.19 3.58 -15.63
N SER A 154 0.79 4.36 -14.59
CA SER A 154 -0.58 4.89 -14.46
C SER A 154 -0.88 6.05 -15.46
N PRO A 155 -2.15 6.33 -15.82
CA PRO A 155 -3.35 5.53 -15.69
C PRO A 155 -4.04 5.31 -17.06
N LEU A 156 -3.41 5.32 -18.23
CA LEU A 156 -4.19 5.20 -19.49
C LEU A 156 -3.43 4.50 -20.61
N HIS A 157 -3.61 3.18 -20.70
CA HIS A 157 -3.49 2.51 -21.98
C HIS A 157 -4.75 2.78 -22.84
N PHE A 158 -5.04 4.05 -23.16
CA PHE A 158 -5.98 4.38 -24.25
C PHE A 158 -5.28 4.38 -25.61
N ALA A 159 -3.96 4.58 -25.64
CA ALA A 159 -3.20 4.76 -26.85
C ALA A 159 -2.66 3.42 -27.40
N GLY A 160 -3.46 2.74 -28.22
CA GLY A 160 -2.90 2.04 -29.38
C GLY A 160 -2.93 0.51 -29.39
N SER A 161 -3.55 -0.17 -28.42
CA SER A 161 -3.75 -1.62 -28.51
C SER A 161 -5.23 -1.94 -28.47
N SER A 162 -5.71 -2.62 -29.51
CA SER A 162 -7.06 -3.18 -29.65
C SER A 162 -7.70 -3.52 -28.30
N VAL A 163 -8.89 -2.96 -28.08
CA VAL A 163 -9.82 -3.41 -27.03
C VAL A 163 -9.84 -4.93 -27.04
N PRO A 164 -9.61 -5.63 -25.91
CA PRO A 164 -9.80 -7.06 -25.88
C PRO A 164 -11.23 -7.34 -26.34
N GLU A 165 -11.41 -8.25 -27.31
CA GLU A 165 -12.73 -8.60 -27.89
C GLU A 165 -13.75 -9.10 -26.86
N HIS A 166 -13.35 -9.24 -25.60
CA HIS A 166 -14.16 -9.68 -24.47
C HIS A 166 -14.43 -8.47 -23.57
N GLY A 167 -15.71 -8.13 -23.39
CA GLY A 167 -16.23 -6.90 -22.76
C GLY A 167 -15.87 -6.63 -21.30
N THR A 168 -14.59 -6.73 -20.92
CA THR A 168 -14.05 -6.36 -19.62
C THR A 168 -13.54 -4.93 -19.66
N SER A 169 -14.17 -4.06 -18.88
CA SER A 169 -13.71 -2.70 -18.62
C SER A 169 -12.28 -2.70 -18.05
N PRO A 170 -11.34 -1.95 -18.63
CA PRO A 170 -10.00 -1.87 -18.09
C PRO A 170 -10.05 -1.27 -16.68
N THR A 171 -9.33 -1.90 -15.74
CA THR A 171 -9.19 -1.40 -14.38
C THR A 171 -7.98 -0.48 -14.31
N GLN A 172 -8.16 0.68 -13.68
CA GLN A 172 -7.11 1.66 -13.44
C GLN A 172 -7.05 1.97 -11.95
N GLY A 173 -5.96 2.59 -11.51
CA GLY A 173 -5.86 2.96 -10.11
C GLY A 173 -4.52 3.49 -9.67
N TRP A 174 -4.48 3.83 -8.39
CA TRP A 174 -3.29 4.18 -7.63
C TRP A 174 -3.00 3.06 -6.62
N GLY A 175 -2.01 2.24 -6.97
CA GLY A 175 -1.64 1.09 -6.15
C GLY A 175 -2.74 0.03 -6.09
N PHE A 176 -2.88 -0.62 -4.94
CA PHE A 176 -3.74 -1.80 -4.78
C PHE A 176 -5.11 -1.53 -4.17
N ASP A 177 -5.32 -0.35 -3.60
CA ASP A 177 -6.51 -0.01 -2.83
C ASP A 177 -7.42 0.99 -3.56
N PHE A 178 -6.84 1.94 -4.29
CA PHE A 178 -7.60 2.95 -5.02
C PHE A 178 -7.71 2.55 -6.49
N GLN A 179 -8.72 1.76 -6.82
CA GLN A 179 -8.93 1.20 -8.16
C GLN A 179 -10.34 1.54 -8.66
N TRP A 180 -10.47 1.79 -9.96
CA TRP A 180 -11.74 2.06 -10.62
C TRP A 180 -11.79 1.42 -12.01
N GLN A 181 -12.98 1.04 -12.45
CA GLN A 181 -13.21 0.53 -13.80
C GLN A 181 -13.58 1.68 -14.75
N MET A 182 -13.05 1.61 -15.96
CA MET A 182 -13.39 2.54 -17.04
C MET A 182 -14.51 1.95 -17.89
N GLY A 183 -15.64 2.66 -17.91
CA GLY A 183 -16.79 2.33 -18.75
C GLY A 183 -16.58 2.73 -20.21
N PRO A 184 -17.48 2.30 -21.11
CA PRO A 184 -17.48 2.72 -22.50
C PRO A 184 -17.67 4.24 -22.66
N ASP A 185 -18.34 4.89 -21.71
CA ASP A 185 -18.59 6.34 -21.69
C ASP A 185 -17.39 7.15 -21.15
N ASP A 186 -16.42 6.51 -20.50
CA ASP A 186 -15.25 7.17 -19.90
C ASP A 186 -14.11 7.38 -20.93
N ARG A 187 -14.45 7.56 -22.21
CA ARG A 187 -13.46 7.79 -23.28
C ARG A 187 -13.10 9.27 -23.36
N PRO A 188 -11.87 9.67 -23.04
CA PRO A 188 -11.48 11.07 -23.13
C PRO A 188 -11.39 11.53 -24.59
N VAL A 189 -11.90 12.73 -24.87
CA VAL A 189 -11.79 13.38 -26.18
C VAL A 189 -10.46 14.12 -26.31
N ASN A 190 -9.95 14.66 -25.21
CA ASN A 190 -8.68 15.37 -25.11
C ASN A 190 -8.06 15.17 -23.71
N GLN A 191 -6.85 15.69 -23.52
CA GLN A 191 -6.09 15.55 -22.28
C GLN A 191 -6.73 16.26 -21.07
N GLU A 192 -7.53 17.31 -21.29
CA GLU A 192 -8.23 18.01 -20.20
C GLU A 192 -9.46 17.21 -19.72
N ASP A 193 -10.23 16.66 -20.66
CA ASP A 193 -11.35 15.75 -20.39
C ASP A 193 -10.87 14.50 -19.67
N GLU A 194 -9.72 13.98 -20.09
CA GLU A 194 -9.02 12.88 -19.45
C GLU A 194 -8.71 13.17 -17.99
N ALA A 195 -8.03 14.29 -17.71
CA ALA A 195 -7.72 14.70 -16.35
C ALA A 195 -8.99 14.85 -15.48
N ARG A 196 -10.06 15.39 -16.06
CA ARG A 196 -11.36 15.55 -15.38
C ARG A 196 -12.02 14.20 -15.06
N ILE A 197 -12.04 13.27 -16.01
CA ILE A 197 -12.60 11.92 -15.80
C ILE A 197 -11.82 11.20 -14.71
N VAL A 198 -10.48 11.22 -14.80
CA VAL A 198 -9.60 10.59 -13.81
C VAL A 198 -9.82 11.21 -12.43
N GLN A 199 -9.88 12.55 -12.33
CA GLN A 199 -10.16 13.23 -11.06
C GLN A 199 -11.52 12.81 -10.47
N ALA A 200 -12.59 12.76 -11.27
CA ALA A 200 -13.91 12.36 -10.78
C ALA A 200 -13.92 10.91 -10.27
N LYS A 201 -13.23 9.99 -10.96
CA LYS A 201 -13.10 8.59 -10.51
C LYS A 201 -12.29 8.48 -9.22
N MET A 202 -11.24 9.28 -9.08
CA MET A 202 -10.42 9.35 -7.87
C MET A 202 -11.24 9.85 -6.68
N GLU A 203 -12.00 10.94 -6.85
CA GLU A 203 -12.84 11.51 -5.80
C GLU A 203 -13.89 10.48 -5.33
N ALA A 204 -14.57 9.82 -6.26
CA ALA A 204 -15.53 8.77 -5.93
C ALA A 204 -14.89 7.60 -5.16
N CYS A 205 -13.69 7.18 -5.55
CA CYS A 205 -12.95 6.11 -4.87
C CYS A 205 -12.51 6.52 -3.45
N ILE A 206 -12.10 7.79 -3.25
CA ILE A 206 -11.77 8.34 -1.93
C ILE A 206 -13.02 8.39 -1.04
N ASP A 207 -14.15 8.86 -1.58
CA ASP A 207 -15.41 8.93 -0.84
C ASP A 207 -15.89 7.53 -0.39
N GLU A 208 -15.80 6.53 -1.27
CA GLU A 208 -16.12 5.14 -0.95
C GLU A 208 -15.20 4.57 0.15
N TYR A 209 -13.90 4.88 0.07
CA TYR A 209 -12.93 4.48 1.09
C TYR A 209 -13.27 5.11 2.45
N LEU A 210 -13.53 6.42 2.49
CA LEU A 210 -13.88 7.12 3.72
C LEU A 210 -15.17 6.58 4.34
N ALA A 211 -16.20 6.30 3.53
CA ALA A 211 -17.44 5.67 3.99
C ALA A 211 -17.21 4.27 4.55
N THR A 212 -16.26 3.51 3.98
CA THR A 212 -15.90 2.18 4.46
C THR A 212 -15.14 2.25 5.79
N VAL A 213 -14.20 3.18 5.94
CA VAL A 213 -13.49 3.43 7.21
C VAL A 213 -14.48 3.81 8.32
N GLU A 214 -15.41 4.72 8.05
CA GLU A 214 -16.41 5.13 9.04
C GLU A 214 -17.28 3.94 9.48
N ARG A 215 -17.67 3.08 8.53
CA ARG A 215 -18.43 1.85 8.81
C ARG A 215 -17.63 0.91 9.71
N GLU A 216 -16.37 0.63 9.35
CA GLU A 216 -15.49 -0.24 10.13
C GLU A 216 -15.24 0.29 11.55
N GLU A 217 -15.08 1.61 11.73
CA GLU A 217 -14.91 2.23 13.05
C GLU A 217 -16.19 2.19 13.90
N SER A 218 -17.35 2.18 13.26
CA SER A 218 -18.65 2.09 13.93
C SER A 218 -18.96 0.69 14.44
N GLU A 219 -18.34 -0.35 13.86
CA GLU A 219 -18.53 -1.73 14.29
C GLU A 219 -18.01 -1.95 15.71
N GLU A 220 -18.88 -2.41 16.60
CA GLU A 220 -18.56 -2.61 18.03
C GLU A 220 -17.34 -3.52 18.25
N LEU A 221 -17.09 -4.46 17.33
CA LEU A 221 -15.96 -5.37 17.37
C LEU A 221 -14.60 -4.68 17.12
N ASN A 222 -14.59 -3.50 16.51
CA ASN A 222 -13.38 -2.77 16.15
C ASN A 222 -13.09 -1.60 17.11
N VAL A 223 -14.01 -1.30 18.04
CA VAL A 223 -13.80 -0.30 19.08
C VAL A 223 -12.94 -0.89 20.21
N SER A 224 -11.75 -0.31 20.41
CA SER A 224 -10.86 -0.74 21.51
C SER A 224 -11.49 -0.49 22.88
N ALA A 225 -11.19 -1.35 23.87
CA ALA A 225 -11.63 -1.17 25.26
C ALA A 225 -11.26 0.22 25.82
N THR A 226 -10.14 0.79 25.38
CA THR A 226 -9.70 2.14 25.72
C THR A 226 -10.62 3.21 25.13
N GLN A 227 -11.03 3.08 23.86
CA GLN A 227 -12.00 3.99 23.24
C GLN A 227 -13.37 3.92 23.90
N ILE A 228 -13.84 2.70 24.23
CA ILE A 228 -15.09 2.49 24.98
C ILE A 228 -15.02 3.23 26.33
N LYS A 229 -13.95 3.03 27.10
CA LYS A 229 -13.74 3.71 28.38
C LYS A 229 -13.66 5.23 28.24
N LYS A 230 -12.97 5.74 27.21
CA LYS A 230 -12.93 7.18 26.92
C LYS A 230 -14.32 7.74 26.61
N ARG A 231 -15.13 7.04 25.81
CA ARG A 231 -16.49 7.44 25.46
C ARG A 231 -17.38 7.52 26.70
N GLN A 232 -17.32 6.50 27.57
CA GLN A 232 -18.04 6.49 28.86
C GLN A 232 -17.64 7.66 29.77
N VAL A 233 -16.34 7.93 29.92
CA VAL A 233 -15.86 9.06 30.75
C VAL A 233 -16.33 10.41 30.19
N LEU A 234 -16.35 10.56 28.88
CA LEU A 234 -16.76 11.80 28.21
C LEU A 234 -18.27 12.02 28.36
N GLU A 235 -19.07 10.96 28.25
CA GLU A 235 -20.51 10.96 28.50
C GLU A 235 -20.85 11.28 29.96
N GLU A 236 -20.14 10.71 30.94
CA GLU A 236 -20.29 11.06 32.36
C GLU A 236 -19.97 12.53 32.62
N LYS A 237 -18.89 13.06 32.03
CA LYS A 237 -18.52 14.48 32.14
C LYS A 237 -19.61 15.39 31.56
N LEU A 238 -20.22 15.01 30.42
CA LEU A 238 -21.34 15.72 29.83
C LEU A 238 -22.58 15.71 30.75
N LYS A 239 -22.95 14.55 31.28
CA LYS A 239 -24.06 14.40 32.24
C LYS A 239 -23.85 15.25 33.50
N ARG A 240 -22.63 15.29 34.04
CA ARG A 240 -22.28 16.14 35.19
C ARG A 240 -22.41 17.63 34.88
N LYS A 241 -21.94 18.07 33.70
CA LYS A 241 -22.10 19.46 33.25
C LYS A 241 -23.56 19.85 33.05
N GLN A 242 -24.39 18.95 32.50
CA GLN A 242 -25.83 19.18 32.34
C GLN A 242 -26.55 19.31 33.68
N LYS A 243 -26.27 18.44 34.65
CA LYS A 243 -26.81 18.55 36.02
C LYS A 243 -26.41 19.86 36.71
N GLN A 244 -25.15 20.27 36.59
CA GLN A 244 -24.69 21.56 37.14
C GLN A 244 -25.36 22.77 36.47
N LYS A 245 -25.67 22.71 35.17
CA LYS A 245 -26.45 23.76 34.49
C LYS A 245 -27.90 23.81 34.96
N HIS A 246 -28.50 22.66 35.29
CA HIS A 246 -29.87 22.58 35.79
C HIS A 246 -30.01 23.09 37.25
N ILE A 247 -28.98 22.90 38.07
CA ILE A 247 -28.95 23.38 39.47
C ILE A 247 -28.68 24.91 39.56
N LYS A 248 -28.10 25.51 38.50
CA LYS A 248 -27.79 26.95 38.44
C LYS A 248 -28.89 27.81 37.79
N ARG A 249 -30.02 27.22 37.39
CA ARG A 249 -31.23 27.93 36.92
C ARG A 249 -32.27 27.91 38.02
#